data_AF-A0A958ZJM8-F1
#
_entry.id   AF-A0A958ZJM8-F1
#
_cell.length_a   1.000
_cell.length_b   1.000
_cell.length_c   1.000
_cell.angle_alpha   90.00
_cell.angle_beta   90.00
_cell.angle_gamma   90.00
#
_symmetry.space_group_name_H-M   'P 1'
#
loop_
_entity.id
_entity.type
_entity.pdbx_description
1 polymer ?
#
loop_
_entity_poly.entity_id
_entity_poly.type
_entity_poly.pdbx_seq_one_letter_code
_entity_poly.pdbx_strand_id
1 'polypeptide(L)'
;MKRFLTIIAFGFIGQIGFSQPNQEIYEKAYQKINCMLNKTCGASFIDAVFTVENAYFSNQLDRNQFDKKITFLAEHSRQFIASQDLLYNYPDRNEVVKYAALFNVITDTIRIQVDSSRILEIHPYTYDFNDIWGHKDWSSMFVSKLLDNKKGNCH
;
A
#
# COMPACT_ATOMS: atom_id res chain seq x y z
N MET A 1 -52.64 -15.30 -53.93
CA MET A 1 -51.16 -15.36 -53.81
C MET A 1 -50.75 -14.59 -52.57
N LYS A 2 -49.89 -15.18 -51.76
CA LYS A 2 -49.68 -14.89 -50.33
C LYS A 2 -49.09 -13.48 -50.09
N ARG A 3 -49.65 -12.82 -49.08
CA ARG A 3 -49.19 -11.56 -48.48
C ARG A 3 -47.85 -11.79 -47.76
N PHE A 4 -46.86 -10.92 -47.97
CA PHE A 4 -45.69 -10.83 -47.11
C PHE A 4 -45.66 -9.44 -46.49
N LEU A 5 -45.99 -9.38 -45.20
CA LEU A 5 -45.92 -8.21 -44.35
C LEU A 5 -44.68 -8.40 -43.47
N THR A 6 -43.58 -7.75 -43.81
CA THR A 6 -42.32 -7.84 -43.07
C THR A 6 -42.40 -6.91 -41.86
N ILE A 7 -42.56 -7.48 -40.66
CA ILE A 7 -42.53 -6.74 -39.39
C ILE A 7 -41.05 -6.61 -38.99
N ILE A 8 -40.53 -5.38 -39.00
CA ILE A 8 -39.20 -5.07 -38.43
C ILE A 8 -39.41 -4.87 -36.93
N ALA A 9 -39.02 -5.85 -36.13
CA ALA A 9 -38.99 -5.74 -34.67
C ALA A 9 -37.75 -4.91 -34.26
N PHE A 10 -37.98 -3.65 -33.88
CA PHE A 10 -36.97 -2.84 -33.18
C PHE A 10 -36.83 -3.38 -31.75
N GLY A 11 -35.81 -4.20 -31.52
CA GLY A 11 -35.38 -4.58 -30.18
C GLY A 11 -34.70 -3.39 -29.50
N PHE A 12 -35.45 -2.64 -28.70
CA PHE A 12 -34.88 -1.70 -27.73
C PHE A 12 -34.22 -2.53 -26.62
N ILE A 13 -32.94 -2.85 -26.79
CA ILE A 13 -32.11 -3.32 -25.68
C ILE A 13 -31.86 -2.10 -24.80
N GLY A 14 -32.69 -1.96 -23.77
CA GLY A 14 -32.41 -1.03 -22.68
C GLY A 14 -31.04 -1.37 -22.13
N GLN A 15 -30.08 -0.46 -22.32
CA GLN A 15 -28.82 -0.49 -21.60
C GLN A 15 -29.17 -0.28 -20.13
N ILE A 16 -29.32 -1.36 -19.38
CA ILE A 16 -29.25 -1.31 -17.93
C ILE A 16 -27.80 -0.91 -17.65
N GLY A 17 -27.57 0.38 -17.42
CA GLY A 17 -26.27 0.88 -17.01
C GLY A 17 -25.93 0.22 -15.67
N PHE A 18 -25.08 -0.79 -15.69
CA PHE A 18 -24.45 -1.29 -14.48
C PHE A 18 -23.66 -0.13 -13.88
N SER A 19 -24.15 0.42 -12.76
CA SER A 19 -23.34 1.28 -11.90
C SER A 19 -22.03 0.56 -11.65
N GLN A 20 -20.91 1.18 -12.03
CA GLN A 20 -19.62 0.51 -12.07
C GLN A 20 -19.25 0.04 -10.65
N PRO A 21 -18.81 -1.22 -10.44
CA PRO A 21 -18.37 -1.71 -9.13
C PRO A 21 -17.32 -0.80 -8.48
N ASN A 22 -16.57 -0.05 -9.29
CA ASN A 22 -15.58 0.91 -8.83
C ASN A 22 -16.19 2.10 -8.07
N GLN A 23 -17.37 2.62 -8.43
CA GLN A 23 -17.93 3.80 -7.77
C GLN A 23 -18.26 3.53 -6.30
N GLU A 24 -18.85 2.37 -6.01
CA GLU A 24 -19.16 1.97 -4.63
C GLU A 24 -17.88 1.76 -3.79
N ILE A 25 -16.82 1.20 -4.39
CA ILE A 25 -15.53 0.99 -3.73
C ILE A 25 -14.92 2.33 -3.34
N TYR A 26 -14.89 3.31 -4.24
CA TYR A 26 -14.36 4.64 -3.95
C TYR A 26 -15.22 5.39 -2.93
N GLU A 27 -16.54 5.26 -2.98
CA GLU A 27 -17.44 5.87 -1.98
C GLU A 27 -17.18 5.31 -0.57
N LYS A 28 -17.03 3.98 -0.44
CA LYS A 28 -16.67 3.34 0.83
C LYS A 28 -15.30 3.81 1.34
N ALA A 29 -14.32 3.93 0.46
CA ALA A 29 -13.00 4.44 0.80
C ALA A 29 -13.09 5.89 1.30
N TYR A 30 -13.81 6.76 0.57
CA TYR A 30 -14.05 8.14 0.96
C TYR A 30 -14.73 8.23 2.34
N GLN A 31 -15.81 7.48 2.57
CA GLN A 31 -16.51 7.47 3.86
C GLN A 31 -15.61 7.06 5.02
N LYS A 32 -14.74 6.06 4.81
CA LYS A 32 -13.77 5.61 5.80
C LYS A 32 -12.76 6.70 6.14
N ILE A 33 -12.20 7.39 5.14
CA ILE A 33 -11.28 8.52 5.37
C ILE A 33 -12.01 9.69 6.04
N ASN A 34 -13.20 10.02 5.57
CA ASN A 34 -14.02 11.12 6.09
C ASN A 34 -14.39 10.90 7.57
N CYS A 35 -14.69 9.66 7.98
CA CYS A 35 -14.96 9.38 9.40
C CYS A 35 -13.72 9.58 10.28
N MET A 36 -12.52 9.21 9.78
CA MET A 36 -11.26 9.42 10.51
C MET A 36 -10.97 10.91 10.68
N LEU A 37 -11.15 11.70 9.61
CA LEU A 37 -10.92 13.15 9.62
C LEU A 37 -11.91 13.89 10.52
N ASN A 38 -13.19 13.50 10.49
CA ASN A 38 -14.22 14.08 11.35
C ASN A 38 -14.25 13.49 12.76
N LYS A 39 -13.32 12.58 13.10
CA LYS A 39 -13.21 11.93 14.41
C LYS A 39 -14.47 11.19 14.85
N THR A 40 -15.29 10.76 13.89
CA THR A 40 -16.48 9.92 14.15
C THR A 40 -16.14 8.43 14.19
N CYS A 41 -14.90 8.06 13.82
CA CYS A 41 -14.32 6.74 13.98
C CYS A 41 -12.83 6.86 14.38
N GLY A 42 -12.23 5.75 14.84
CA GLY A 42 -10.80 5.72 15.17
C GLY A 42 -9.93 5.96 13.93
N ALA A 43 -8.91 6.82 14.07
CA ALA A 43 -7.96 7.14 13.01
C ALA A 43 -6.76 6.17 13.03
N SER A 44 -6.35 5.72 11.86
CA SER A 44 -5.18 4.85 11.66
C SER A 44 -4.58 5.20 10.31
N PHE A 45 -3.33 5.67 10.31
CA PHE A 45 -2.64 6.03 9.08
C PHE A 45 -2.43 4.82 8.16
N ILE A 46 -2.12 3.66 8.75
CA ILE A 46 -1.98 2.39 8.03
C ILE A 46 -3.29 2.01 7.34
N ASP A 47 -4.42 2.12 8.06
CA ASP A 47 -5.72 1.82 7.47
C ASP A 47 -6.12 2.84 6.40
N ALA A 48 -5.79 4.12 6.58
CA ALA A 48 -6.06 5.15 5.60
C ALA A 48 -5.33 4.88 4.28
N VAL A 49 -4.02 4.64 4.34
CA VAL A 49 -3.19 4.29 3.18
C VAL A 49 -3.71 3.02 2.50
N PHE A 50 -3.88 1.93 3.27
CA PHE A 50 -4.39 0.68 2.71
C PHE A 50 -5.76 0.85 2.05
N THR A 51 -6.67 1.61 2.66
CA THR A 51 -8.03 1.82 2.13
C THR A 51 -8.00 2.49 0.76
N VAL A 52 -7.18 3.54 0.60
CA VAL A 52 -7.06 4.26 -0.68
C VAL A 52 -6.42 3.38 -1.75
N GLU A 53 -5.33 2.70 -1.43
CA GLU A 53 -4.62 1.85 -2.39
C GLU A 53 -5.44 0.61 -2.76
N ASN A 54 -6.13 0.00 -1.79
CA ASN A 54 -6.98 -1.16 -2.04
C ASN A 54 -8.18 -0.79 -2.91
N ALA A 55 -8.72 0.42 -2.76
CA ALA A 55 -9.78 0.92 -3.63
C ALA A 55 -9.30 1.05 -5.09
N TYR A 56 -8.08 1.54 -5.31
CA TYR A 56 -7.46 1.58 -6.64
C TYR A 56 -7.35 0.20 -7.28
N PHE A 57 -7.00 -0.82 -6.50
CA PHE A 57 -6.93 -2.21 -6.94
C PHE A 57 -8.27 -2.96 -6.83
N SER A 58 -9.41 -2.27 -6.86
CA SER A 58 -10.75 -2.87 -6.83
C SER A 58 -10.94 -3.88 -5.68
N ASN A 59 -10.42 -3.55 -4.49
CA ASN A 59 -10.41 -4.37 -3.27
C ASN A 59 -9.63 -5.70 -3.35
N GLN A 60 -8.61 -5.80 -4.20
CA GLN A 60 -7.83 -7.02 -4.39
C GLN A 60 -6.51 -7.08 -3.61
N LEU A 61 -6.13 -6.04 -2.86
CA LEU A 61 -4.92 -6.11 -2.04
C LEU A 61 -5.09 -7.08 -0.87
N ASP A 62 -4.06 -7.91 -0.65
CA ASP A 62 -3.98 -8.79 0.51
C ASP A 62 -3.55 -8.00 1.76
N ARG A 63 -4.54 -7.70 2.60
CA ARG A 63 -4.33 -7.00 3.88
C ARG A 63 -3.33 -7.71 4.79
N ASN A 64 -3.37 -9.04 4.87
CA ASN A 64 -2.50 -9.79 5.76
C ASN A 64 -1.03 -9.69 5.31
N GLN A 65 -0.78 -9.73 4.00
CA GLN A 65 0.56 -9.57 3.44
C GLN A 65 1.09 -8.15 3.62
N PHE A 66 0.24 -7.14 3.45
CA PHE A 66 0.57 -5.74 3.72
C PHE A 66 0.99 -5.54 5.19
N ASP A 67 0.16 -5.99 6.14
CA ASP A 67 0.43 -5.86 7.58
C ASP A 67 1.67 -6.63 8.02
N LYS A 68 1.91 -7.83 7.46
CA LYS A 68 3.12 -8.62 7.75
C LYS A 68 4.39 -7.88 7.34
N LYS A 69 4.40 -7.19 6.19
CA LYS A 69 5.57 -6.43 5.72
C LYS A 69 5.87 -5.23 6.62
N ILE A 70 4.83 -4.52 7.05
CA ILE A 70 4.98 -3.42 8.01
C ILE A 70 5.49 -3.94 9.36
N THR A 71 4.89 -5.01 9.87
CA THR A 71 5.29 -5.65 11.13
C THR A 71 6.73 -6.12 11.08
N PHE A 72 7.14 -6.73 9.96
CA PHE A 72 8.51 -7.16 9.72
C PHE A 72 9.50 -6.00 9.88
N LEU A 73 9.26 -4.85 9.24
CA LEU A 73 10.12 -3.66 9.34
C LEU A 73 10.15 -3.09 10.77
N ALA A 74 9.00 -3.05 11.43
CA ALA A 74 8.90 -2.56 12.79
C ALA A 74 9.66 -3.45 13.79
N GLU A 75 9.56 -4.78 13.67
CA GLU A 75 10.31 -5.71 14.50
C GLU A 75 11.82 -5.63 14.25
N HIS A 76 12.23 -5.55 12.98
CA HIS A 76 13.65 -5.40 12.67
C HIS A 76 14.22 -4.08 13.21
N SER A 77 13.43 -3.01 13.19
CA SER A 77 13.83 -1.74 13.80
C SER A 77 14.02 -1.88 15.31
N ARG A 78 13.12 -2.60 16.01
CA ARG A 78 13.26 -2.89 17.44
C ARG A 78 14.49 -3.75 17.74
N GLN A 79 14.74 -4.77 16.93
CA GLN A 79 15.93 -5.62 17.06
C GLN A 79 17.22 -4.83 16.82
N PHE A 80 17.23 -3.93 15.83
CA PHE A 80 18.36 -3.05 15.57
C PHE A 80 18.70 -2.20 16.80
N ILE A 81 17.68 -1.56 17.41
CA ILE A 81 17.82 -0.79 18.65
C ILE A 81 18.40 -1.63 19.79
N ALA A 82 17.98 -2.90 19.91
CA ALA A 82 18.48 -3.80 20.95
C ALA A 82 19.91 -4.31 20.68
N SER A 83 20.33 -4.37 19.41
CA SER A 83 21.60 -4.96 18.99
C SER A 83 22.79 -4.00 19.09
N GLN A 84 22.53 -2.69 19.04
CA GLN A 84 23.56 -1.66 18.91
C GLN A 84 23.24 -0.47 19.79
N ASP A 85 24.26 0.06 20.46
CA ASP A 85 24.12 1.28 21.23
C ASP A 85 24.47 2.49 20.36
N LEU A 86 23.58 3.47 20.32
CA LEU A 86 23.86 4.74 19.65
C LEU A 86 24.67 5.62 20.60
N LEU A 87 25.88 6.00 20.18
CA LEU A 87 26.73 6.96 20.88
C LEU A 87 26.18 8.38 20.73
N TYR A 88 25.06 8.64 21.41
CA TYR A 88 24.32 9.89 21.37
C TYR A 88 23.67 10.14 22.74
N ASN A 89 24.05 11.24 23.40
CA ASN A 89 23.74 11.48 24.82
C ASN A 89 22.93 12.77 25.04
N TYR A 90 22.21 13.25 24.03
CA TYR A 90 21.30 14.40 24.16
C TYR A 90 19.90 13.97 24.63
N PRO A 91 19.07 14.90 25.15
CA PRO A 91 17.76 14.56 25.74
C PRO A 91 16.78 13.82 24.82
N ASP A 92 16.90 14.00 23.51
CA ASP A 92 16.10 13.38 22.44
C ASP A 92 16.66 12.02 21.96
N ARG A 93 17.58 11.42 22.72
CA ARG A 93 18.19 10.13 22.38
C ARG A 93 17.17 9.04 22.04
N ASN A 94 16.09 8.93 22.81
CA ASN A 94 15.11 7.87 22.62
C ASN A 94 14.39 7.98 21.27
N GLU A 95 14.21 9.19 20.76
CA GLU A 95 13.62 9.50 19.46
C GLU A 95 14.64 9.25 18.34
N VAL A 96 15.86 9.77 18.51
CA VAL A 96 16.94 9.61 17.53
C VAL A 96 17.28 8.14 17.30
N VAL A 97 17.34 7.33 18.37
CA VAL A 97 17.57 5.88 18.26
C VAL A 97 16.50 5.20 17.41
N LYS A 98 15.22 5.58 17.56
CA LYS A 98 14.13 5.02 16.76
C LYS A 98 14.25 5.41 15.29
N TYR A 99 14.55 6.68 14.99
CA TYR A 99 14.69 7.15 13.62
C TYR A 99 15.92 6.56 12.93
N ALA A 100 17.04 6.46 13.63
CA ALA A 100 18.25 5.82 13.12
C ALA A 100 18.00 4.34 12.80
N ALA A 101 17.31 3.61 13.68
CA ALA A 101 16.97 2.21 13.44
C ALA A 101 16.03 2.05 12.23
N LEU A 102 14.98 2.85 12.15
CA LEU A 102 14.05 2.84 11.02
C LEU A 102 14.77 3.15 9.70
N PHE A 103 15.61 4.18 9.69
CA PHE A 103 16.40 4.56 8.52
C PHE A 103 17.29 3.39 8.07
N ASN A 104 18.10 2.83 8.98
CA ASN A 104 18.98 1.71 8.65
C ASN A 104 18.22 0.50 8.08
N VAL A 105 17.11 0.12 8.71
CA VAL A 105 16.27 -1.02 8.25
C VAL A 105 15.68 -0.78 6.85
N ILE A 106 15.45 0.47 6.48
CA ILE A 106 14.90 0.82 5.16
C ILE A 106 16.00 0.99 4.11
N THR A 107 17.15 1.57 4.47
CA THR A 107 18.17 2.03 3.51
C THR A 107 19.42 1.17 3.43
N ASP A 108 19.60 0.20 4.33
CA ASP A 108 20.74 -0.74 4.29
C ASP A 108 20.29 -2.18 3.98
N THR A 109 21.24 -3.05 3.67
CA THR A 109 21.00 -4.48 3.45
C THR A 109 20.92 -5.22 4.79
N ILE A 110 19.76 -5.83 5.07
CA ILE A 110 19.56 -6.66 6.26
C ILE A 110 20.00 -8.09 5.94
N ARG A 111 20.87 -8.66 6.78
CA ARG A 111 21.31 -10.07 6.69
C ARG A 111 20.70 -10.89 7.80
N ILE A 112 19.93 -11.91 7.45
CA ILE A 112 19.23 -12.80 8.38
C ILE A 112 19.80 -14.21 8.22
N GLN A 113 20.40 -14.74 9.29
CA GLN A 113 20.81 -16.15 9.33
C GLN A 113 19.56 -17.03 9.44
N VAL A 114 19.28 -17.85 8.43
CA VAL A 114 18.09 -18.73 8.40
C VAL A 114 18.41 -20.10 9.02
N ASP A 115 19.62 -20.61 8.77
CA ASP A 115 20.19 -21.80 9.37
C ASP A 115 21.72 -21.73 9.28
N SER A 116 22.44 -22.74 9.75
CA SER A 116 23.92 -22.76 9.80
C SER A 116 24.63 -22.49 8.47
N SER A 117 23.95 -22.63 7.33
CA SER A 117 24.54 -22.52 5.99
C SER A 117 23.96 -21.39 5.13
N ARG A 118 22.80 -20.83 5.50
CA ARG A 118 22.08 -19.87 4.67
C ARG A 118 21.90 -18.53 5.35
N ILE A 119 22.28 -17.48 4.62
CA ILE A 119 22.02 -16.08 4.95
C ILE A 119 21.05 -15.54 3.90
N LEU A 120 19.91 -15.02 4.35
CA LEU A 120 19.00 -14.26 3.53
C LEU A 120 19.41 -12.79 3.55
N GLU A 121 19.59 -12.19 2.39
CA GLU A 121 19.81 -10.76 2.25
C GLU A 121 18.53 -10.06 1.80
N ILE A 122 18.16 -9.00 2.51
CA ILE A 122 17.05 -8.12 2.15
C ILE A 122 17.64 -6.78 1.78
N HIS A 123 17.60 -6.47 0.49
CA HIS A 123 18.13 -5.23 -0.05
C HIS A 123 17.26 -4.02 0.30
N PRO A 124 17.87 -2.82 0.30
CA PRO A 124 17.21 -1.60 0.72
C PRO A 124 16.08 -1.17 -0.21
N TYR A 125 15.18 -0.36 0.34
CA TYR A 125 14.14 0.33 -0.41
C TYR A 125 14.73 1.54 -1.13
N THR A 126 14.21 1.85 -2.31
CA THR A 126 14.68 2.95 -3.14
C THR A 126 13.52 3.71 -3.78
N TYR A 127 13.75 4.95 -4.17
CA TYR A 127 12.78 5.71 -4.97
C TYR A 127 12.64 5.13 -6.38
N ASP A 128 11.46 5.28 -6.97
CA ASP A 128 11.26 4.97 -8.39
C ASP A 128 11.59 6.20 -9.25
N PHE A 129 12.83 6.23 -9.75
CA PHE A 129 13.31 7.28 -10.62
C PHE A 129 12.82 7.19 -12.08
N ASN A 130 12.14 6.10 -12.47
CA ASN A 130 11.65 5.90 -13.84
C ASN A 130 10.23 6.45 -14.04
N ASP A 131 9.44 6.49 -12.98
CA ASP A 131 8.08 7.03 -12.95
C ASP A 131 7.84 7.83 -11.66
N ILE A 132 8.68 8.87 -11.47
CA ILE A 132 8.73 9.70 -10.27
C ILE A 132 7.35 10.24 -9.86
N TRP A 133 6.53 10.59 -10.85
CA TRP A 133 5.23 11.24 -10.67
C TRP A 133 4.04 10.29 -10.86
N GLY A 134 4.28 8.99 -11.07
CA GLY A 134 3.20 8.03 -11.32
C GLY A 134 2.41 8.30 -12.61
N HIS A 135 3.01 8.96 -13.61
CA HIS A 135 2.34 9.29 -14.87
C HIS A 135 2.12 8.06 -15.75
N LYS A 136 3.00 7.05 -15.64
CA LYS A 136 2.85 5.80 -16.38
C LYS A 136 1.98 4.81 -15.61
N ASP A 137 2.21 4.71 -14.30
CA ASP A 137 1.48 3.84 -13.41
C ASP A 137 1.36 4.51 -12.03
N TRP A 138 0.14 4.92 -11.69
CA TRP A 138 -0.13 5.62 -10.43
C TRP A 138 0.28 4.81 -9.20
N SER A 139 0.29 3.48 -9.30
CA SER A 139 0.74 2.63 -8.19
C SER A 139 2.22 2.81 -7.84
N SER A 140 3.03 3.46 -8.68
CA SER A 140 4.40 3.89 -8.36
C SER A 140 4.46 4.85 -7.17
N MET A 141 3.33 5.48 -6.83
CA MET A 141 3.18 6.33 -5.64
C MET A 141 2.79 5.56 -4.38
N PHE A 142 2.49 4.26 -4.47
CA PHE A 142 1.88 3.50 -3.39
C PHE A 142 2.89 2.86 -2.45
N VAL A 143 2.53 2.80 -1.17
CA VAL A 143 3.24 2.09 -0.12
C VAL A 143 3.16 0.58 -0.35
N SER A 144 2.02 0.03 -0.79
CA SER A 144 1.90 -1.40 -1.13
C SER A 144 2.92 -1.83 -2.18
N LYS A 145 3.07 -1.05 -3.26
CA LYS A 145 4.07 -1.32 -4.30
C LYS A 145 5.51 -1.17 -3.78
N LEU A 146 5.77 -0.17 -2.93
CA LEU A 146 7.07 -0.03 -2.26
C LEU A 146 7.40 -1.27 -1.41
N LEU A 147 6.44 -1.76 -0.62
CA LEU A 147 6.59 -2.94 0.24
C LEU A 147 6.80 -4.23 -0.57
N ASP A 148 6.19 -4.32 -1.76
CA ASP A 148 6.29 -5.48 -2.65
C ASP A 148 7.60 -5.51 -3.43
N ASN A 149 7.96 -4.36 -4.03
CA ASN A 149 9.02 -4.28 -5.05
C ASN A 149 10.29 -3.59 -4.55
N LYS A 150 10.29 -3.10 -3.30
CA LYS A 150 11.37 -2.25 -2.74
C LYS A 150 11.57 -0.94 -3.50
N LYS A 151 10.61 -0.54 -4.33
CA LYS A 151 10.64 0.70 -5.14
C LYS A 151 9.30 1.42 -5.13
N GLY A 152 9.32 2.72 -4.88
CA GLY A 152 8.13 3.57 -4.89
C GLY A 152 8.41 4.98 -4.36
N ASN A 153 7.48 5.90 -4.58
CA ASN A 153 7.67 7.33 -4.28
C ASN A 153 6.79 7.88 -3.15
N CYS A 154 5.88 7.06 -2.61
CA CYS A 154 5.02 7.36 -1.45
C CYS A 154 4.35 8.75 -1.52
N HIS A 155 3.12 8.79 -2.04
CA HIS A 155 2.24 9.95 -1.89
C HIS A 155 1.57 9.96 -0.50
#